data_AF-A0A3L8Q6G5-F1
#
_entry.id   AF-A0A3L8Q6G5-F1
#
_cell.length_a   1.000
_cell.length_b   1.000
_cell.length_c   1.000
_cell.angle_alpha   90.00
_cell.angle_beta   90.00
_cell.angle_gamma   90.00
#
_symmetry.space_group_name_H-M   'P 1'
#
loop_
_entity.id
_entity.type
_entity.pdbx_description
1 polymer ?
#
loop_
_entity_poly.entity_id
_entity_poly.type
_entity_poly.pdbx_seq_one_letter_code
_entity_poly.pdbx_strand_id
1 'polypeptide(L)'
;MEALKDEDWDCLFLHDVDLIPENDHNLYTCDPWNPKHASVAMNKFGYSLPYPQYFGGVSALTPDQYMKINGFPNEYWGWGGEDDDIATR
;
A
#
# COMPACT_ATOMS: atom_id res chain seq x y z
N MET A 1 12.29 -4.73 -7.19
CA MET A 1 11.98 -3.31 -6.89
C MET A 1 13.30 -2.55 -6.90
N GLU A 2 13.39 -1.38 -7.54
CA GLU A 2 14.67 -0.67 -7.68
C GLU A 2 15.25 -0.20 -6.34
N ALA A 3 14.43 0.26 -5.40
CA ALA A 3 14.89 0.73 -4.08
C ALA A 3 15.71 -0.33 -3.31
N LEU A 4 15.38 -1.62 -3.47
CA LEU A 4 16.11 -2.74 -2.85
C LEU A 4 17.51 -2.97 -3.44
N LYS A 5 17.88 -2.27 -4.52
CA LYS A 5 19.25 -2.28 -5.06
C LYS A 5 20.14 -1.23 -4.39
N ASP A 6 19.54 -0.19 -3.82
CA ASP A 6 20.26 0.92 -3.21
C ASP A 6 20.64 0.61 -1.76
N GLU A 7 19.71 0.01 -1.00
CA GLU A 7 19.86 -0.30 0.42
C GLU A 7 19.02 -1.53 0.82
N ASP A 8 19.35 -2.11 1.98
CA ASP A 8 18.54 -3.14 2.64
C ASP A 8 17.39 -2.49 3.43
N TRP A 9 16.22 -2.37 2.78
CA TRP A 9 15.02 -1.80 3.39
C TRP A 9 14.20 -2.85 4.12
N ASP A 10 13.79 -2.57 5.36
CA ASP A 10 12.91 -3.47 6.13
C ASP A 10 11.41 -3.30 5.79
N CYS A 11 11.05 -2.18 5.13
CA CYS A 11 9.67 -1.82 4.88
C CYS A 11 9.54 -1.00 3.59
N LEU A 12 8.53 -1.35 2.79
CA LEU A 12 8.20 -0.71 1.53
C LEU A 12 6.86 -0.01 1.67
N PHE A 13 6.83 1.31 1.49
CA PHE A 13 5.59 2.08 1.36
C PHE A 13 5.33 2.37 -0.12
N LEU A 14 4.17 1.91 -0.62
CA LEU A 14 3.63 2.33 -1.90
C LEU A 14 2.64 3.45 -1.61
N HIS A 15 2.93 4.64 -2.11
CA HIS A 15 2.30 5.86 -1.61
C HIS A 15 1.97 6.80 -2.77
N ASP A 16 0.68 7.09 -2.96
CA ASP A 16 0.24 8.12 -3.90
C ASP A 16 0.78 9.50 -3.50
N VAL A 17 1.39 10.21 -4.44
CA VAL A 17 2.09 11.48 -4.17
C VAL A 17 1.17 12.60 -3.65
N ASP A 18 -0.14 12.45 -3.83
CA ASP A 18 -1.16 13.44 -3.47
C ASP A 18 -1.88 13.13 -2.15
N LEU A 19 -1.45 12.10 -1.40
CA LEU A 19 -1.96 11.80 -0.07
C LEU A 19 -1.01 12.32 1.02
N ILE A 20 -1.58 12.84 2.11
CA ILE A 20 -0.82 13.29 3.28
C ILE A 20 -1.55 12.77 4.52
N PRO A 21 -0.86 12.12 5.47
CA PRO A 21 -1.49 11.68 6.71
C PRO A 21 -1.89 12.89 7.57
N GLU A 22 -3.15 12.93 8.00
CA GLU A 22 -3.67 14.01 8.87
C GLU A 22 -3.34 13.79 10.37
N ASN A 23 -2.86 12.60 10.73
CA ASN A 23 -2.57 12.21 12.10
C ASN A 23 -1.20 11.52 12.18
N ASP A 24 -0.31 12.05 13.03
CA ASP A 24 1.04 11.55 13.27
C ASP A 24 1.09 10.20 14.01
N HIS A 25 -0.03 9.76 14.57
CA HIS A 25 -0.20 8.42 15.13
C HIS A 25 -0.36 7.34 14.04
N ASN A 26 -0.58 7.73 12.78
CA ASN A 26 -0.53 6.80 11.65
C ASN A 26 0.93 6.51 11.26
N LEU A 27 1.58 5.65 12.04
CA LEU A 27 3.02 5.41 11.92
C LEU A 27 3.43 4.81 10.56
N TYR A 28 4.51 5.31 9.98
CA TYR A 28 5.04 4.79 8.71
C TYR A 28 5.98 3.61 8.95
N THR A 29 5.39 2.51 9.44
CA THR A 29 6.08 1.24 9.72
C THR A 29 5.26 0.08 9.17
N CYS A 30 5.94 -0.97 8.72
CA CYS A 30 5.30 -2.20 8.29
C CYS A 30 4.83 -3.01 9.50
N ASP A 31 3.73 -3.75 9.34
CA ASP A 31 3.37 -4.83 10.25
C ASP A 31 4.11 -6.11 9.81
N PRO A 32 4.78 -6.82 10.72
CA PRO A 32 5.60 -7.97 10.32
C PRO A 32 4.76 -9.20 9.95
N TRP A 33 3.46 -9.23 10.28
CA TRP A 33 2.59 -10.37 10.01
C TRP A 33 1.68 -10.17 8.81
N ASN A 34 1.19 -8.94 8.58
CA ASN A 34 0.22 -8.64 7.52
C ASN A 34 0.61 -7.37 6.74
N PRO A 35 0.23 -7.25 5.46
CA PRO A 35 0.25 -5.98 4.74
C PRO A 35 -0.59 -4.92 5.49
N LYS A 36 -0.07 -3.70 5.54
CA LYS A 36 -0.74 -2.56 6.20
C LYS A 36 -1.41 -1.67 5.16
N HIS A 37 -2.68 -1.34 5.35
CA HIS A 37 -3.36 -0.25 4.65
C HIS A 37 -3.30 1.01 5.50
N ALA A 38 -2.58 2.04 5.06
CA ALA A 38 -2.36 3.27 5.83
C ALA A 38 -3.38 4.37 5.51
N SER A 39 -4.03 4.33 4.34
CA SER A 39 -5.01 5.34 3.89
C SER A 39 -6.47 4.88 4.04
N VAL A 40 -6.83 4.39 5.24
CA VAL A 40 -8.16 3.81 5.53
C VAL A 40 -9.30 4.84 5.56
N ALA A 41 -8.99 6.12 5.78
CA ALA A 41 -9.97 7.19 5.97
C ALA A 41 -9.54 8.45 5.22
N MET A 42 -9.76 8.48 3.90
CA MET A 42 -9.43 9.65 3.06
C MET A 42 -10.58 10.64 2.98
N ASN A 43 -10.27 11.94 2.97
CA ASN A 43 -11.25 13.02 2.85
C ASN A 43 -12.14 12.89 1.59
N LYS A 44 -11.57 12.47 0.45
CA LYS A 44 -12.28 12.25 -0.83
C LYS A 44 -13.40 11.22 -0.76
N PHE A 45 -13.35 10.33 0.24
CA PHE A 45 -14.36 9.31 0.51
C PHE A 45 -15.15 9.57 1.80
N GLY A 46 -15.09 10.79 2.33
CA GLY A 46 -15.79 11.15 3.57
C GLY A 46 -15.26 10.39 4.79
N TYR A 47 -13.94 10.16 4.85
CA TYR A 47 -13.26 9.45 5.94
C TYR A 47 -13.78 8.03 6.19
N SER A 48 -14.30 7.39 5.14
CA SER A 48 -14.78 6.01 5.16
C SER A 48 -14.13 5.23 4.04
N LEU A 49 -13.91 3.93 4.27
CA LEU A 49 -13.48 3.02 3.20
C LEU A 49 -14.57 2.93 2.13
N PRO A 50 -14.23 3.02 0.83
CA PRO A 50 -15.19 2.80 -0.26
C PRO A 50 -15.85 1.42 -0.20
N TYR A 51 -15.07 0.40 0.17
CA TYR A 51 -15.50 -0.99 0.40
C TYR A 51 -14.47 -1.74 1.26
N PRO A 52 -14.83 -2.87 1.91
CA PRO A 52 -13.97 -3.52 2.91
C PRO A 52 -12.61 -4.02 2.40
N GLN A 53 -12.50 -4.36 1.12
CA GLN A 53 -11.28 -4.88 0.49
C GLN A 53 -10.42 -3.78 -0.16
N TYR A 54 -10.81 -2.51 -0.06
CA TYR A 54 -10.08 -1.41 -0.70
C TYR A 54 -8.67 -1.29 -0.10
N PHE A 55 -7.64 -1.42 -0.95
CA PHE A 55 -6.23 -1.41 -0.54
C PHE A 55 -5.39 -0.31 -1.22
N GLY A 56 -6.04 0.61 -1.95
CA GLY A 56 -5.38 1.69 -2.67
C GLY A 56 -5.01 2.91 -1.83
N GLY A 57 -4.24 3.81 -2.43
CA GLY A 57 -3.75 5.05 -1.82
C GLY A 57 -2.37 4.91 -1.20
N VAL A 58 -2.32 4.40 0.04
CA VAL A 58 -1.08 4.16 0.77
C VAL A 58 -1.12 2.79 1.43
N SER A 59 -0.20 1.93 1.03
CA SER A 59 -0.01 0.60 1.61
C SER A 59 1.45 0.37 1.98
N ALA A 60 1.67 -0.54 2.93
CA ALA A 60 3.00 -0.93 3.37
C ALA A 60 3.16 -2.44 3.50
N LEU A 61 4.28 -2.95 2.99
CA LEU A 61 4.63 -4.35 3.00
C LEU A 61 6.10 -4.52 3.37
N THR A 62 6.44 -5.55 4.11
CA THR A 62 7.85 -5.97 4.20
C THR A 62 8.32 -6.48 2.83
N PRO A 63 9.62 -6.44 2.51
CA PRO A 63 10.13 -7.03 1.27
C PRO A 63 9.71 -8.49 1.11
N ASP A 64 9.71 -9.28 2.18
CA ASP A 64 9.26 -10.67 2.16
C ASP A 64 7.78 -10.81 1.79
N GLN A 65 6.90 -9.97 2.37
CA GLN A 65 5.48 -9.95 2.01
C GLN A 65 5.29 -9.57 0.54
N TYR A 66 6.02 -8.54 0.07
CA TYR A 66 5.98 -8.10 -1.32
C TYR A 66 6.43 -9.21 -2.28
N MET A 67 7.51 -9.91 -1.96
CA MET A 67 8.03 -11.00 -2.80
C MET A 67 7.12 -12.23 -2.77
N LYS A 68 6.47 -12.52 -1.64
CA LYS A 68 5.53 -13.64 -1.50
C LYS A 68 4.34 -13.54 -2.45
N ILE A 69 3.87 -12.33 -2.74
CA ILE A 69 2.79 -12.06 -3.70
C ILE A 69 3.29 -11.82 -5.14
N ASN A 70 4.59 -12.02 -5.39
CA ASN A 70 5.28 -11.70 -6.64
C ASN A 70 5.14 -10.22 -7.06
N GLY A 71 5.09 -9.32 -6.08
CA GLY A 71 4.89 -7.89 -6.27
C GLY A 71 3.54 -7.52 -6.89
N PHE A 72 3.45 -6.26 -7.33
CA PHE A 72 2.25 -5.71 -7.95
C PHE A 72 2.13 -6.14 -9.43
N PRO A 73 0.90 -6.30 -9.95
CA PRO A 73 0.68 -6.70 -11.34
C PRO A 73 1.20 -5.63 -12.32
N ASN A 74 1.78 -6.07 -13.44
CA ASN A 74 2.31 -5.19 -14.50
C ASN A 74 1.37 -5.08 -15.72
N GLU A 75 0.15 -5.59 -15.61
CA GLU A 75 -0.81 -5.69 -16.72
C GLU A 75 -1.90 -4.61 -16.69
N TYR A 76 -1.98 -3.85 -15.60
CA TYR A 76 -2.91 -2.74 -15.45
C TYR A 76 -2.31 -1.48 -16.10
N TRP A 77 -2.96 -1.01 -17.16
CA TRP A 77 -2.60 0.21 -17.88
C TRP A 77 -3.72 1.23 -17.75
N GLY A 78 -3.46 2.32 -17.05
CA GLY A 78 -4.48 3.32 -16.70
C GLY A 78 -4.88 3.21 -15.23
N TRP A 79 -6.10 3.67 -14.91
CA TRP A 79 -6.59 3.73 -13.53
C TRP A 79 -7.52 2.57 -13.21
N GLY A 80 -7.20 1.82 -12.16
CA GLY A 80 -8.14 0.97 -11.43
C GLY A 80 -7.95 -0.53 -11.61
N GLY A 81 -8.21 -1.25 -10.52
CA GLY A 81 -8.24 -2.71 -10.42
C GLY A 81 -6.91 -3.34 -9.98
N GLU A 82 -5.81 -2.60 -10.00
CA GLU A 82 -4.48 -3.06 -9.56
C GLU A 82 -4.43 -3.25 -8.04
N ASP A 83 -5.02 -2.32 -7.28
CA ASP A 83 -5.08 -2.39 -5.83
C ASP A 83 -6.02 -3.51 -5.36
N ASP A 84 -7.09 -3.76 -6.13
CA ASP A 84 -8.05 -4.84 -5.86
C ASP A 84 -7.43 -6.21 -6.13
N ASP A 85 -6.62 -6.35 -7.19
CA ASP A 85 -5.86 -7.58 -7.44
C ASP A 85 -4.91 -7.87 -6.28
N ILE A 86 -4.22 -6.84 -5.77
CA ILE A 86 -3.34 -6.98 -4.61
C ILE A 86 -4.09 -7.36 -3.34
N ALA A 87 -5.28 -6.81 -3.12
CA ALA A 87 -6.12 -7.17 -1.98
C ALA A 87 -6.54 -8.66 -1.97
N THR A 88 -6.46 -9.35 -3.11
CA THR A 88 -6.83 -10.78 -3.24
C THR A 88 -5.65 -11.76 -3.15
N ARG A 89 -4.42 -11.27 -3.03
CA ARG A 89 -3.19 -12.07 -3.02
C ARG A 89 -2.68 -12.45 -1.63
#